data_AF-A0A0M9VW45-F1
#
_entry.id   AF-A0A0M9VW45-F1
#
_cell.length_a   1.000
_cell.length_b   1.000
_cell.length_c   1.000
_cell.angle_alpha   90.00
_cell.angle_beta   90.00
_cell.angle_gamma   90.00
#
_symmetry.space_group_name_H-M   'P 1'
#
loop_
_entity.id
_entity.type
_entity.pdbx_description
1 polymer ?
#
loop_
_entity_poly.entity_id
_entity_poly.type
_entity_poly.pdbx_seq_one_letter_code
_entity_poly.pdbx_strand_id
1 'polypeptide(L)'
;MTVGALSQISYHPLDEEARAEVDVLNSRLDKTTQLTKKIQACLGRLETTGQSVRDVVGPLNGETKRLQILGNNVDSVLAAIDRLRQPADSKDDEEHIIRAGPDKAGLSNYLASVKRLGKSYADMQASNLRANQNTMADLTRLIKLGNNQLEGHFDKLLRGETPRPIEPLHFITKDKPFPVISQDKVVRLGLVYAHVVNPQLVGHESPVAKLYADIRGPYLSSSLANLAAASVNTAKKKNPGAIYRTGTNGISTYTKAMEGVDIFANYCLDTLEIFLTALDLKARMLLRGKAVVGVFMANCVVIIERMIRDSELRPLLESRLEILDTWRKKATASYTDICKDLSVHLFDTIHTNRTKRPTSGHADSADSASVVKGLSSKDKDKIKEKFTQFNSAFDDMVSRHKSYNMEPEVRTMFGQDIRQKLQPLYERFWDRYHEIDKGKGKYVKRNGLTIFELCEKRMFINILF
;
A
#
# COMPACT_ATOMS: atom_id res chain seq x y z
N MET A 1 -149.53 -9.66 -16.42
CA MET A 1 -150.75 -8.86 -16.62
C MET A 1 -150.68 -7.63 -15.72
N THR A 2 -151.00 -6.48 -16.33
CA THR A 2 -151.45 -5.16 -15.84
C THR A 2 -152.05 -5.06 -14.42
N VAL A 3 -152.17 -3.94 -13.69
CA VAL A 3 -151.62 -2.55 -13.59
C VAL A 3 -152.39 -1.89 -12.41
N GLY A 4 -151.77 -0.92 -11.71
CA GLY A 4 -152.41 0.25 -11.06
C GLY A 4 -152.55 0.19 -9.52
N ALA A 5 -152.47 1.27 -8.73
CA ALA A 5 -152.27 2.71 -8.92
C ALA A 5 -151.82 3.38 -7.57
N LEU A 6 -151.47 4.67 -7.61
CA LEU A 6 -150.73 5.50 -6.61
C LEU A 6 -151.54 6.15 -5.46
N SER A 7 -150.87 6.54 -4.35
CA SER A 7 -150.94 7.88 -3.68
C SER A 7 -149.88 8.07 -2.55
N GLN A 8 -149.45 9.31 -2.27
CA GLN A 8 -148.28 9.77 -1.46
C GLN A 8 -148.62 10.33 -0.04
N ILE A 9 -147.60 10.54 0.86
CA ILE A 9 -147.24 11.82 1.57
C ILE A 9 -145.99 11.72 2.56
N SER A 10 -144.99 12.62 2.36
CA SER A 10 -143.91 13.41 3.10
C SER A 10 -143.12 13.06 4.42
N TYR A 11 -141.79 13.44 4.48
CA TYR A 11 -140.82 13.52 5.63
C TYR A 11 -139.69 14.61 5.49
N HIS A 12 -138.94 14.96 6.57
CA HIS A 12 -138.10 16.18 6.87
C HIS A 12 -136.52 15.99 6.80
N PRO A 13 -135.66 17.05 6.74
CA PRO A 13 -134.25 17.03 6.21
C PRO A 13 -133.01 16.73 7.12
N LEU A 14 -133.09 16.47 8.43
CA LEU A 14 -131.89 16.36 9.30
C LEU A 14 -131.01 15.11 9.07
N ASP A 15 -131.58 14.05 8.49
CA ASP A 15 -130.86 12.80 8.19
C ASP A 15 -129.88 12.91 7.02
N GLU A 16 -129.94 14.01 6.26
CA GLU A 16 -129.13 14.19 5.05
C GLU A 16 -127.70 14.65 5.39
N GLU A 17 -127.53 15.41 6.48
CA GLU A 17 -126.24 16.00 6.87
C GLU A 17 -125.28 14.99 7.51
N ALA A 18 -125.79 14.10 8.38
CA ALA A 18 -124.97 13.03 8.98
C ALA A 18 -124.49 12.00 7.94
N ARG A 19 -125.27 11.76 6.88
CA ARG A 19 -124.87 10.92 5.74
C ARG A 19 -123.73 11.56 4.95
N ALA A 20 -123.77 12.89 4.77
CA ALA A 20 -122.73 13.63 4.06
C ALA A 20 -121.37 13.58 4.77
N GLU A 21 -121.32 13.65 6.11
CA GLU A 21 -120.05 13.56 6.85
C GLU A 21 -119.41 12.16 6.78
N VAL A 22 -120.22 11.11 6.86
CA VAL A 22 -119.75 9.71 6.71
C VAL A 22 -119.21 9.49 5.30
N ASP A 23 -119.85 10.05 4.27
CA ASP A 23 -119.36 9.98 2.89
C ASP A 23 -118.01 10.72 2.71
N VAL A 24 -117.82 11.86 3.39
CA VAL A 24 -116.53 12.58 3.38
C VAL A 24 -115.43 11.77 4.07
N LEU A 25 -115.71 11.12 5.21
CA LEU A 25 -114.76 10.26 5.91
C LEU A 25 -114.41 9.01 5.09
N ASN A 26 -115.39 8.36 4.46
CA ASN A 26 -115.16 7.26 3.53
C ASN A 26 -114.30 7.73 2.35
N SER A 27 -114.54 8.92 1.81
CA SER A 27 -113.70 9.52 0.76
C SER A 27 -112.26 9.75 1.22
N ARG A 28 -112.03 10.20 2.46
CA ARG A 28 -110.68 10.37 3.02
C ARG A 28 -109.98 9.04 3.29
N LEU A 29 -110.72 8.03 3.74
CA LEU A 29 -110.22 6.68 3.94
C LEU A 29 -109.82 6.03 2.61
N ASP A 30 -110.63 6.22 1.57
CA ASP A 30 -110.33 5.78 0.20
C ASP A 30 -109.08 6.47 -0.34
N LYS A 31 -108.95 7.79 -0.15
CA LYS A 31 -107.73 8.52 -0.52
C LYS A 31 -106.50 8.00 0.20
N THR A 32 -106.60 7.68 1.48
CA THR A 32 -105.49 7.11 2.27
C THR A 32 -105.13 5.72 1.77
N THR A 33 -106.13 4.88 1.48
CA THR A 33 -105.95 3.53 0.92
C THR A 33 -105.28 3.58 -0.46
N GLN A 34 -105.65 4.55 -1.30
CA GLN A 34 -104.98 4.80 -2.58
C GLN A 34 -103.52 5.23 -2.39
N LEU A 35 -103.23 6.09 -1.40
CA LEU A 35 -101.86 6.49 -1.10
C LEU A 35 -101.01 5.30 -0.64
N THR A 36 -101.54 4.46 0.24
CA THR A 36 -100.87 3.22 0.70
C THR A 36 -100.57 2.29 -0.47
N LYS A 37 -101.53 2.12 -1.40
CA LYS A 37 -101.29 1.36 -2.65
C LYS A 37 -100.19 1.97 -3.51
N LYS A 38 -100.13 3.30 -3.62
CA LYS A 38 -99.04 4.00 -4.34
C LYS A 38 -97.69 3.81 -3.67
N ILE A 39 -97.61 3.89 -2.34
CA ILE A 39 -96.37 3.65 -1.59
C ILE A 39 -95.92 2.20 -1.76
N GLN A 40 -96.83 1.23 -1.66
CA GLN A 40 -96.52 -0.18 -1.87
C GLN A 40 -96.01 -0.44 -3.30
N ALA A 41 -96.61 0.22 -4.31
CA ALA A 41 -96.12 0.17 -5.69
C ALA A 41 -94.73 0.82 -5.84
N CYS A 42 -94.46 1.95 -5.17
CA CYS A 42 -93.14 2.58 -5.18
C CYS A 42 -92.07 1.69 -4.53
N LEU A 43 -92.37 1.07 -3.39
CA LEU A 43 -91.47 0.14 -2.71
C LEU A 43 -91.19 -1.09 -3.57
N GLY A 44 -92.21 -1.68 -4.18
CA GLY A 44 -92.01 -2.81 -5.10
C GLY A 44 -91.14 -2.45 -6.30
N ARG A 45 -91.30 -1.25 -6.88
CA ARG A 45 -90.41 -0.76 -7.95
C ARG A 45 -88.98 -0.53 -7.46
N LEU A 46 -88.80 0.03 -6.27
CA LEU A 46 -87.48 0.29 -5.69
C LEU A 46 -86.74 -1.02 -5.40
N GLU A 47 -87.42 -2.01 -4.84
CA GLU A 47 -86.85 -3.32 -4.56
C GLU A 47 -86.46 -4.05 -5.84
N THR A 48 -87.33 -4.02 -6.86
CA THR A 48 -87.02 -4.57 -8.20
C THR A 48 -85.81 -3.87 -8.83
N THR A 49 -85.73 -2.54 -8.71
CA THR A 49 -84.61 -1.76 -9.23
C THR A 49 -83.32 -2.06 -8.46
N GLY A 50 -83.38 -2.16 -7.13
CA GLY A 50 -82.24 -2.49 -6.28
C GLY A 50 -81.71 -3.90 -6.57
N GLN A 51 -82.60 -4.86 -6.83
CA GLN A 51 -82.21 -6.21 -7.22
C GLN A 51 -81.58 -6.23 -8.62
N SER A 52 -82.18 -5.55 -9.61
CA SER A 52 -81.60 -5.44 -10.95
C SER A 52 -80.22 -4.77 -10.95
N VAL A 53 -80.02 -3.71 -10.16
CA VAL A 53 -78.71 -3.07 -9.99
C VAL A 53 -77.72 -4.02 -9.35
N ARG A 54 -78.11 -4.79 -8.32
CA ARG A 54 -77.21 -5.77 -7.68
C ARG A 54 -76.79 -6.87 -8.65
N ASP A 55 -77.72 -7.37 -9.45
CA ASP A 55 -77.49 -8.44 -10.43
C ASP A 55 -76.58 -7.96 -11.58
N VAL A 56 -76.62 -6.68 -11.93
CA VAL A 56 -75.76 -6.08 -12.97
C VAL A 56 -74.41 -5.62 -12.42
N VAL A 57 -74.36 -4.97 -11.26
CA VAL A 57 -73.15 -4.34 -10.69
C VAL A 57 -72.22 -5.38 -10.05
N GLY A 58 -72.74 -6.47 -9.49
CA GLY A 58 -71.92 -7.53 -8.89
C GLY A 58 -70.92 -8.14 -9.88
N PRO A 59 -71.38 -8.67 -11.04
CA PRO A 59 -70.51 -9.18 -12.10
C PRO A 59 -69.56 -8.11 -12.66
N LEU A 60 -70.04 -6.87 -12.82
CA LEU A 60 -69.24 -5.75 -13.33
C LEU A 60 -68.04 -5.44 -12.42
N ASN A 61 -68.22 -5.46 -11.10
CA ASN A 61 -67.12 -5.28 -10.16
C ASN A 61 -66.13 -6.46 -10.19
N GLY A 62 -66.64 -7.68 -10.35
CA GLY A 62 -65.81 -8.88 -10.51
C GLY A 62 -64.94 -8.84 -11.77
N GLU A 63 -65.54 -8.52 -12.92
CA GLU A 63 -64.84 -8.34 -14.20
C GLU A 63 -63.85 -7.18 -14.14
N THR A 64 -64.20 -6.06 -13.51
CA THR A 64 -63.30 -4.92 -13.32
C THR A 64 -62.06 -5.32 -12.51
N LYS A 65 -62.24 -6.08 -11.41
CA LYS A 65 -61.13 -6.58 -10.61
C LYS A 65 -60.27 -7.57 -11.39
N ARG A 66 -60.89 -8.44 -12.19
CA ARG A 66 -60.18 -9.40 -13.05
C ARG A 66 -59.35 -8.69 -14.12
N LEU A 67 -59.91 -7.65 -14.75
CA LEU A 67 -59.21 -6.79 -15.69
C LEU A 67 -58.05 -6.03 -15.03
N GLN A 68 -58.23 -5.52 -13.81
CA GLN A 68 -57.17 -4.85 -13.08
C GLN A 68 -56.01 -5.80 -12.74
N ILE A 69 -56.31 -7.03 -12.31
CA ILE A 69 -55.29 -8.05 -12.08
C ILE A 69 -54.59 -8.42 -13.39
N LEU A 70 -55.34 -8.59 -14.48
CA LEU A 70 -54.77 -8.88 -15.79
C LEU A 70 -53.86 -7.73 -16.27
N GLY A 71 -54.29 -6.48 -16.14
CA GLY A 71 -53.50 -5.30 -16.47
C GLY A 71 -52.18 -5.28 -15.68
N ASN A 72 -52.26 -5.44 -14.35
CA ASN A 72 -51.07 -5.48 -13.50
C ASN A 72 -50.12 -6.63 -13.86
N ASN A 73 -50.66 -7.79 -14.24
CA ASN A 73 -49.86 -8.94 -14.68
C ASN A 73 -49.19 -8.67 -16.03
N VAL A 74 -49.91 -8.07 -16.98
CA VAL A 74 -49.37 -7.68 -18.28
C VAL A 74 -48.26 -6.64 -18.11
N ASP A 75 -48.47 -5.61 -17.29
CA ASP A 75 -47.45 -4.59 -17.00
C ASP A 75 -46.20 -5.20 -16.34
N SER A 76 -46.40 -6.16 -15.43
CA SER A 76 -45.29 -6.87 -14.78
C SER A 76 -44.49 -7.73 -15.78
N VAL A 77 -45.17 -8.38 -16.73
CA VAL A 77 -44.52 -9.17 -17.78
C VAL A 77 -43.79 -8.26 -18.78
N LEU A 78 -44.40 -7.13 -19.17
CA LEU A 78 -43.73 -6.14 -20.03
C LEU A 78 -42.47 -5.59 -19.36
N ALA A 79 -42.53 -5.25 -18.07
CA ALA A 79 -41.36 -4.80 -17.32
C ALA A 79 -40.26 -5.89 -17.23
N ALA A 80 -40.63 -7.17 -17.14
CA ALA A 80 -39.67 -8.27 -17.17
C ALA A 80 -39.04 -8.46 -18.55
N ILE A 81 -39.81 -8.29 -19.63
CA ILE A 81 -39.32 -8.33 -21.01
C ILE A 81 -38.35 -7.18 -21.27
N ASP A 82 -38.68 -5.96 -20.83
CA ASP A 82 -37.79 -4.80 -21.00
C ASP A 82 -36.46 -4.99 -20.26
N ARG A 83 -36.48 -5.58 -19.06
CA ARG A 83 -35.26 -5.93 -18.32
C ARG A 83 -34.39 -6.96 -19.03
N LEU A 84 -34.99 -7.89 -19.78
CA LEU A 84 -34.27 -8.86 -20.59
C LEU A 84 -33.72 -8.25 -21.89
N ARG A 85 -34.42 -7.26 -22.45
CA ARG A 85 -34.07 -6.63 -23.73
C ARG A 85 -32.99 -5.54 -23.60
N GLN A 86 -33.04 -4.72 -22.54
CA GLN A 86 -32.12 -3.59 -22.36
C GLN A 86 -30.62 -3.94 -22.49
N PRO A 87 -30.11 -5.06 -21.93
CA PRO A 87 -28.71 -5.43 -22.09
C PRO A 87 -28.33 -5.82 -23.51
N ALA A 88 -29.28 -6.32 -24.31
CA ALA A 88 -29.06 -6.70 -25.70
C ALA A 88 -29.06 -5.46 -26.62
N ASP A 89 -30.01 -4.54 -26.46
CA ASP A 89 -30.04 -3.29 -27.25
C ASP A 89 -28.79 -2.43 -26.94
N SER A 90 -28.40 -2.35 -25.67
CA SER A 90 -27.14 -1.70 -25.27
C SER A 90 -25.90 -2.42 -25.79
N LYS A 91 -25.94 -3.71 -26.14
CA LYS A 91 -24.79 -4.40 -26.73
C LYS A 91 -24.52 -3.89 -28.14
N ASP A 92 -25.55 -3.75 -28.97
CA ASP A 92 -25.41 -3.43 -30.39
C ASP A 92 -24.86 -2.01 -30.61
N ASP A 93 -25.35 -1.03 -29.82
CA ASP A 93 -24.86 0.35 -29.84
C ASP A 93 -23.37 0.44 -29.47
N GLU A 94 -22.98 -0.28 -28.42
CA GLU A 94 -21.60 -0.28 -27.95
C GLU A 94 -20.70 -1.10 -28.88
N GLU A 95 -21.20 -2.19 -29.46
CA GLU A 95 -20.46 -3.00 -30.44
C GLU A 95 -20.04 -2.17 -31.66
N HIS A 96 -20.89 -1.26 -32.13
CA HIS A 96 -20.53 -0.33 -33.21
C HIS A 96 -19.34 0.57 -32.81
N ILE A 97 -19.34 1.09 -31.58
CA ILE A 97 -18.24 1.93 -31.05
C ILE A 97 -16.95 1.11 -30.93
N ILE A 98 -17.02 -0.12 -30.38
CA ILE A 98 -15.86 -1.00 -30.23
C ILE A 98 -15.28 -1.40 -31.58
N ARG A 99 -16.12 -1.66 -32.59
CA ARG A 99 -15.67 -1.98 -33.95
C ARG A 99 -15.04 -0.79 -34.68
N ALA A 100 -15.50 0.44 -34.41
CA ALA A 100 -14.92 1.65 -35.01
C ALA A 100 -13.49 1.94 -34.53
N GLY A 101 -13.17 1.52 -33.30
CA GLY A 101 -11.87 1.69 -32.69
C GLY A 101 -11.64 3.06 -32.03
N PRO A 102 -10.64 3.17 -31.14
CA PRO A 102 -10.43 4.34 -30.30
C PRO A 102 -10.04 5.60 -31.09
N ASP A 103 -9.40 5.44 -32.26
CA ASP A 103 -9.01 6.54 -33.15
C ASP A 103 -10.24 7.25 -33.75
N LYS A 104 -11.24 6.49 -34.20
CA LYS A 104 -12.44 7.03 -34.88
C LYS A 104 -13.55 7.41 -33.90
N ALA A 105 -13.77 6.59 -32.87
CA ALA A 105 -14.79 6.83 -31.86
C ALA A 105 -14.41 7.95 -30.87
N GLY A 106 -13.12 8.27 -30.79
CA GLY A 106 -12.56 9.15 -29.76
C GLY A 106 -12.32 8.40 -28.46
N LEU A 107 -11.12 8.55 -27.89
CA LEU A 107 -10.66 7.78 -26.73
C LEU A 107 -11.63 7.85 -25.53
N SER A 108 -12.15 9.04 -25.21
CA SER A 108 -13.07 9.21 -24.08
C SER A 108 -14.38 8.44 -24.28
N ASN A 109 -14.97 8.51 -25.47
CA ASN A 109 -16.21 7.81 -25.78
C ASN A 109 -15.98 6.29 -25.83
N TYR A 110 -14.86 5.86 -26.40
CA TYR A 110 -14.46 4.47 -26.45
C TYR A 110 -14.26 3.86 -25.05
N LEU A 111 -13.55 4.56 -24.16
CA LEU A 111 -13.37 4.12 -22.77
C LEU A 111 -14.69 4.06 -22.01
N ALA A 112 -15.61 5.01 -22.25
CA ALA A 112 -16.94 4.98 -21.67
C ALA A 112 -17.75 3.77 -22.16
N SER A 113 -17.64 3.45 -23.46
CA SER A 113 -18.26 2.27 -24.08
C SER A 113 -17.78 0.96 -23.45
N VAL A 114 -16.46 0.76 -23.34
CA VAL A 114 -15.89 -0.44 -22.69
C VAL A 114 -16.33 -0.56 -21.22
N LYS A 115 -16.40 0.57 -20.48
CA LYS A 115 -16.91 0.57 -19.10
C LYS A 115 -18.39 0.18 -19.03
N ARG A 116 -19.23 0.67 -19.95
CA ARG A 116 -20.65 0.30 -20.03
C ARG A 116 -20.82 -1.17 -20.35
N LEU A 117 -20.04 -1.73 -21.31
CA LEU A 117 -20.01 -3.16 -21.60
C LEU A 117 -19.63 -4.00 -20.36
N GLY A 118 -18.61 -3.58 -19.61
CA GLY A 118 -18.20 -4.23 -18.37
C GLY A 118 -19.28 -4.21 -17.28
N LYS A 119 -19.99 -3.08 -17.16
CA LYS A 119 -21.15 -2.97 -16.25
C LYS A 119 -22.30 -3.88 -16.69
N SER A 120 -22.69 -3.87 -17.96
CA SER A 120 -23.73 -4.75 -18.49
C SER A 120 -23.40 -6.22 -18.28
N TYR A 121 -22.12 -6.62 -18.45
CA TYR A 121 -21.68 -7.97 -18.13
C TYR A 121 -21.87 -8.31 -16.64
N ALA A 122 -21.48 -7.41 -15.72
CA ALA A 122 -21.64 -7.61 -14.29
C ALA A 122 -23.12 -7.70 -13.87
N ASP A 123 -23.98 -6.83 -14.41
CA ASP A 123 -25.42 -6.82 -14.16
C ASP A 123 -26.07 -8.13 -14.67
N MET A 124 -25.65 -8.61 -15.86
CA MET A 124 -26.12 -9.89 -16.41
C MET A 124 -25.62 -11.08 -15.58
N GLN A 125 -24.38 -11.04 -15.10
CA GLN A 125 -23.83 -12.08 -14.20
C GLN A 125 -24.62 -12.14 -12.88
N ALA A 126 -24.99 -10.99 -12.32
CA ALA A 126 -25.81 -10.91 -11.10
C ALA A 126 -27.23 -11.46 -11.30
N SER A 127 -27.81 -11.29 -12.51
CA SER A 127 -29.15 -11.82 -12.83
C SER A 127 -29.22 -13.36 -12.89
N ASN A 128 -28.08 -14.03 -13.12
CA ASN A 128 -27.93 -15.49 -13.18
C ASN A 128 -28.97 -16.22 -14.07
N LEU A 129 -29.39 -15.59 -15.17
CA LEU A 129 -30.37 -16.15 -16.11
C LEU A 129 -29.68 -16.96 -17.21
N ARG A 130 -30.12 -18.20 -17.44
CA ARG A 130 -29.55 -19.07 -18.49
C ARG A 130 -29.71 -18.49 -19.90
N ALA A 131 -30.79 -17.75 -20.16
CA ALA A 131 -31.03 -17.06 -21.43
C ALA A 131 -29.93 -16.03 -21.77
N ASN A 132 -29.22 -15.51 -20.76
CA ASN A 132 -28.19 -14.49 -20.92
C ASN A 132 -26.81 -15.07 -21.21
N GLN A 133 -26.63 -16.40 -21.19
CA GLN A 133 -25.30 -17.02 -21.35
C GLN A 133 -24.62 -16.70 -22.69
N ASN A 134 -25.38 -16.70 -23.80
CA ASN A 134 -24.83 -16.38 -25.12
C ASN A 134 -24.42 -14.91 -25.21
N THR A 135 -25.27 -14.00 -24.74
CA THR A 135 -24.97 -12.55 -24.70
C THR A 135 -23.78 -12.25 -23.80
N MET A 136 -23.64 -12.94 -22.67
CA MET A 136 -22.47 -12.82 -21.79
C MET A 136 -21.17 -13.27 -22.48
N ALA A 137 -21.21 -14.33 -23.28
CA ALA A 137 -20.06 -14.78 -24.07
C ALA A 137 -19.65 -13.75 -25.14
N ASP A 138 -20.64 -13.14 -25.80
CA ASP A 138 -20.40 -12.06 -26.77
C ASP A 138 -19.85 -10.79 -26.12
N LEU A 139 -20.43 -10.36 -24.99
CA LEU A 139 -19.93 -9.23 -24.21
C LEU A 139 -18.47 -9.47 -23.78
N THR A 140 -18.15 -10.68 -23.34
CA THR A 140 -16.77 -11.06 -22.98
C THR A 140 -15.82 -10.92 -24.18
N ARG A 141 -16.25 -11.37 -25.38
CA ARG A 141 -15.47 -11.18 -26.62
C ARG A 141 -15.30 -9.71 -26.98
N LEU A 142 -16.36 -8.91 -26.88
CA LEU A 142 -16.32 -7.46 -27.17
C LEU A 142 -15.41 -6.71 -26.20
N ILE A 143 -15.48 -7.00 -24.90
CA ILE A 143 -14.59 -6.42 -23.89
C ILE A 143 -13.13 -6.78 -24.21
N LYS A 144 -12.86 -8.06 -24.54
CA LYS A 144 -11.51 -8.50 -24.91
C LYS A 144 -11.01 -7.80 -26.18
N LEU A 145 -11.85 -7.68 -27.20
CA LEU A 145 -11.53 -6.92 -28.42
C LEU A 145 -11.24 -5.45 -28.09
N GLY A 146 -12.06 -4.84 -27.24
CA GLY A 146 -11.91 -3.46 -26.81
C GLY A 146 -10.57 -3.20 -26.10
N ASN A 147 -10.22 -4.07 -25.17
CA ASN A 147 -8.93 -4.00 -24.46
C ASN A 147 -7.74 -4.17 -25.42
N ASN A 148 -7.79 -5.14 -26.33
CA ASN A 148 -6.73 -5.34 -27.33
C ASN A 148 -6.57 -4.11 -28.25
N GLN A 149 -7.66 -3.45 -28.63
CA GLN A 149 -7.59 -2.22 -29.44
C GLN A 149 -7.04 -1.04 -28.64
N LEU A 150 -7.33 -0.94 -27.34
CA LEU A 150 -6.73 0.06 -26.46
C LEU A 150 -5.22 -0.15 -26.30
N GLU A 151 -4.78 -1.40 -26.14
CA GLU A 151 -3.35 -1.76 -26.14
C GLU A 151 -2.67 -1.37 -27.46
N GLY A 152 -3.30 -1.69 -28.61
CA GLY A 152 -2.79 -1.29 -29.92
C GLY A 152 -2.75 0.22 -30.14
N HIS A 153 -3.74 0.96 -29.63
CA HIS A 153 -3.74 2.42 -29.65
C HIS A 153 -2.62 3.00 -28.79
N PHE A 154 -2.39 2.43 -27.60
CA PHE A 154 -1.29 2.83 -26.73
C PHE A 154 0.08 2.60 -27.41
N ASP A 155 0.28 1.43 -28.03
CA ASP A 155 1.51 1.12 -28.79
C ASP A 155 1.76 2.13 -29.91
N LYS A 156 0.74 2.37 -30.75
CA LYS A 156 0.82 3.34 -31.84
C LYS A 156 1.15 4.75 -31.34
N LEU A 157 0.49 5.18 -30.26
CA LEU A 157 0.69 6.49 -29.67
C LEU A 157 2.10 6.65 -29.10
N LEU A 158 2.58 5.66 -28.34
CA LEU A 158 3.89 5.69 -27.72
C LEU A 158 5.04 5.59 -28.73
N ARG A 159 4.89 4.76 -29.77
CA ARG A 159 5.86 4.70 -30.88
C ARG A 159 5.92 6.01 -31.66
N GLY A 160 4.76 6.65 -31.88
CA GLY A 160 4.69 7.95 -32.56
C GLY A 160 5.45 9.06 -31.81
N GLU A 161 5.41 9.04 -30.48
CA GLU A 161 6.12 10.00 -29.61
C GLU A 161 7.55 9.52 -29.22
N THR A 162 7.98 8.34 -29.67
CA THR A 162 9.33 7.84 -29.43
C THR A 162 10.20 8.14 -30.66
N PRO A 163 11.09 9.13 -30.58
CA PRO A 163 11.94 9.49 -31.70
C PRO A 163 12.98 8.40 -31.96
N ARG A 164 13.75 8.58 -33.06
CA ARG A 164 14.96 7.78 -33.27
C ARG A 164 15.94 7.98 -32.10
N PRO A 165 16.78 6.99 -31.78
CA PRO A 165 17.79 7.11 -30.74
C PRO A 165 18.58 8.42 -30.88
N ILE A 166 18.64 9.16 -29.78
CA ILE A 166 19.26 10.48 -29.75
C ILE A 166 20.71 10.38 -29.26
N GLU A 167 21.52 11.38 -29.60
CA GLU A 167 22.88 11.52 -29.06
C GLU A 167 22.85 12.50 -27.86
N PRO A 168 22.92 12.02 -26.60
CA PRO A 168 22.68 12.86 -25.43
C PRO A 168 23.67 14.01 -25.30
N LEU A 169 24.92 13.81 -25.71
CA LEU A 169 25.95 14.86 -25.68
C LEU A 169 25.59 16.07 -26.54
N HIS A 170 24.83 15.90 -27.62
CA HIS A 170 24.36 17.01 -28.45
C HIS A 170 23.45 17.97 -27.65
N PHE A 171 22.59 17.43 -26.79
CA PHE A 171 21.62 18.19 -26.01
C PHE A 171 22.30 18.89 -24.84
N ILE A 172 23.18 18.17 -24.13
CA ILE A 172 23.92 18.70 -22.98
C ILE A 172 24.86 19.84 -23.39
N THR A 173 25.67 19.63 -24.43
CA THR A 173 26.70 20.61 -24.84
C THR A 173 26.09 21.88 -25.43
N LYS A 174 24.85 21.80 -25.92
CA LYS A 174 24.13 22.94 -26.50
C LYS A 174 23.06 23.51 -25.57
N ASP A 175 23.00 23.02 -24.32
CA ASP A 175 21.99 23.40 -23.32
C ASP A 175 20.55 23.35 -23.87
N LYS A 176 20.24 22.26 -24.58
CA LYS A 176 18.91 22.01 -25.14
C LYS A 176 18.17 21.00 -24.28
N PRO A 177 16.87 21.21 -24.01
CA PRO A 177 16.05 20.23 -23.30
C PRO A 177 15.95 18.93 -24.09
N PHE A 178 15.87 17.81 -23.38
CA PHE A 178 15.63 16.52 -24.01
C PHE A 178 14.21 16.43 -24.60
N PRO A 179 14.02 15.64 -25.68
CA PRO A 179 12.69 15.44 -26.24
C PRO A 179 11.77 14.72 -25.25
N VAL A 180 10.72 15.41 -24.80
CA VAL A 180 9.68 14.87 -23.93
C VAL A 180 8.42 14.52 -24.70
N ILE A 181 7.64 13.56 -24.19
CA ILE A 181 6.31 13.25 -24.73
C ILE A 181 5.39 14.44 -24.46
N SER A 182 4.61 14.85 -25.46
CA SER A 182 3.72 16.00 -25.31
C SER A 182 2.62 15.75 -24.26
N GLN A 183 2.21 16.79 -23.54
CA GLN A 183 1.28 16.66 -22.40
C GLN A 183 -0.07 16.04 -22.76
N ASP A 184 -0.64 16.37 -23.93
CA ASP A 184 -1.88 15.75 -24.45
C ASP A 184 -1.71 14.22 -24.59
N LYS A 185 -0.56 13.78 -25.08
CA LYS A 185 -0.26 12.37 -25.28
C LYS A 185 -0.02 11.64 -23.97
N VAL A 186 0.66 12.28 -23.01
CA VAL A 186 0.81 11.76 -21.65
C VAL A 186 -0.56 11.53 -21.00
N VAL A 187 -1.48 12.49 -21.13
CA VAL A 187 -2.84 12.35 -20.61
C VAL A 187 -3.57 11.18 -21.28
N ARG A 188 -3.48 11.04 -22.61
CA ARG A 188 -4.10 9.91 -23.34
C ARG A 188 -3.52 8.55 -22.94
N LEU A 189 -2.19 8.44 -22.87
CA LEU A 189 -1.49 7.24 -22.39
C LEU A 189 -1.92 6.89 -20.95
N GLY A 190 -2.00 7.90 -20.08
CA GLY A 190 -2.45 7.76 -18.70
C GLY A 190 -3.91 7.29 -18.58
N LEU A 191 -4.82 7.79 -19.42
CA LEU A 191 -6.22 7.35 -19.45
C LEU A 191 -6.35 5.87 -19.84
N VAL A 192 -5.57 5.41 -20.82
CA VAL A 192 -5.54 3.98 -21.21
C VAL A 192 -4.93 3.13 -20.10
N TYR A 193 -3.80 3.57 -19.52
CA TYR A 193 -3.14 2.87 -18.42
C TYR A 193 -4.08 2.70 -17.22
N ALA A 194 -4.76 3.78 -16.80
CA ALA A 194 -5.71 3.75 -15.69
C ALA A 194 -6.92 2.84 -15.93
N HIS A 195 -7.29 2.60 -17.20
CA HIS A 195 -8.37 1.68 -17.54
C HIS A 195 -7.93 0.22 -17.51
N VAL A 196 -6.73 -0.08 -18.01
CA VAL A 196 -6.21 -1.46 -18.11
C VAL A 196 -5.64 -1.95 -16.78
N VAL A 197 -5.17 -1.04 -15.91
CA VAL A 197 -4.74 -1.39 -14.56
C VAL A 197 -5.98 -1.79 -13.75
N ASN A 198 -6.11 -3.10 -13.52
CA ASN A 198 -7.12 -3.66 -12.66
C ASN A 198 -6.61 -3.65 -11.20
N PRO A 199 -7.17 -2.83 -10.29
CA PRO A 199 -6.70 -2.74 -8.91
C PRO A 199 -6.91 -4.03 -8.10
N GLN A 200 -7.75 -4.96 -8.59
CA GLN A 200 -7.97 -6.26 -7.94
C GLN A 200 -6.89 -7.32 -8.25
N LEU A 201 -6.00 -7.08 -9.22
CA LEU A 201 -4.92 -8.01 -9.61
C LEU A 201 -3.57 -7.51 -9.11
N VAL A 202 -3.41 -7.49 -7.78
CA VAL A 202 -2.13 -7.16 -7.13
C VAL A 202 -1.09 -8.23 -7.52
N GLY A 203 -0.05 -7.83 -8.26
CA GLY A 203 1.09 -8.70 -8.61
C GLY A 203 1.11 -9.26 -10.04
N HIS A 204 0.20 -8.86 -10.93
CA HIS A 204 0.35 -9.10 -12.38
C HIS A 204 0.75 -7.79 -13.08
N GLU A 205 1.85 -7.82 -13.83
CA GLU A 205 2.26 -6.68 -14.66
C GLU A 205 1.18 -6.33 -15.68
N SER A 206 0.79 -5.05 -15.73
CA SER A 206 -0.15 -4.56 -16.74
C SER A 206 0.44 -4.76 -18.14
N PRO A 207 -0.31 -5.32 -19.11
CA PRO A 207 0.16 -5.47 -20.50
C PRO A 207 0.67 -4.16 -21.10
N VAL A 208 0.02 -3.05 -20.76
CA VAL A 208 0.39 -1.70 -21.20
C VAL A 208 1.70 -1.22 -20.54
N ALA A 209 1.96 -1.60 -19.28
CA ALA A 209 3.23 -1.30 -18.62
C ALA A 209 4.40 -2.03 -19.31
N LYS A 210 4.21 -3.31 -19.61
CA LYS A 210 5.19 -4.11 -20.35
C LYS A 210 5.45 -3.51 -21.73
N LEU A 211 4.39 -3.13 -22.44
CA LEU A 211 4.51 -2.51 -23.76
C LEU A 211 5.26 -1.16 -23.71
N TYR A 212 5.05 -0.37 -22.67
CA TYR A 212 5.83 0.84 -22.44
C TYR A 212 7.33 0.54 -22.26
N ALA A 213 7.65 -0.45 -21.42
CA ALA A 213 9.03 -0.89 -21.19
C ALA A 213 9.69 -1.43 -22.47
N ASP A 214 8.97 -2.23 -23.25
CA ASP A 214 9.45 -2.84 -24.49
C ASP A 214 9.72 -1.80 -25.60
N ILE A 215 9.05 -0.64 -25.58
CA ILE A 215 9.30 0.45 -26.54
C ILE A 215 10.38 1.40 -26.00
N ARG A 216 10.22 1.90 -24.78
CA ARG A 216 11.09 2.96 -24.23
C ARG A 216 12.43 2.42 -23.73
N GLY A 217 12.49 1.18 -23.27
CA GLY A 217 13.71 0.52 -22.81
C GLY A 217 14.77 0.43 -23.91
N PRO A 218 14.48 -0.18 -25.08
CA PRO A 218 15.42 -0.21 -26.20
C PRO A 218 15.81 1.18 -26.70
N TYR A 219 14.84 2.12 -26.80
CA TYR A 219 15.13 3.51 -27.17
C TYR A 219 16.15 4.16 -26.23
N LEU A 220 15.95 4.02 -24.92
CA LEU A 220 16.85 4.58 -23.91
C LEU A 220 18.23 3.92 -23.97
N SER A 221 18.27 2.59 -24.05
CA SER A 221 19.51 1.81 -24.15
C SER A 221 20.33 2.20 -25.38
N SER A 222 19.70 2.29 -26.55
CA SER A 222 20.36 2.71 -27.79
C SER A 222 20.84 4.16 -27.73
N SER A 223 20.06 5.07 -27.15
CA SER A 223 20.44 6.49 -27.01
C SER A 223 21.62 6.68 -26.06
N LEU A 224 21.74 5.85 -25.01
CA LEU A 224 22.83 5.92 -24.03
C LEU A 224 24.06 5.09 -24.41
N ALA A 225 24.05 4.35 -25.52
CA ALA A 225 25.11 3.40 -25.87
C ALA A 225 26.50 4.05 -26.05
N ASN A 226 26.57 5.17 -26.80
CA ASN A 226 27.82 5.90 -27.03
C ASN A 226 28.39 6.47 -25.73
N LEU A 227 27.50 6.99 -24.90
CA LEU A 227 27.80 7.56 -23.60
C LEU A 227 28.31 6.50 -22.62
N ALA A 228 27.70 5.32 -22.59
CA ALA A 228 28.17 4.18 -21.83
C ALA A 228 29.56 3.73 -22.28
N ALA A 229 29.79 3.61 -23.60
CA ALA A 229 31.10 3.24 -24.15
C ALA A 229 32.19 4.26 -23.79
N ALA A 230 31.89 5.56 -23.89
CA ALA A 230 32.81 6.64 -23.52
C ALA A 230 33.11 6.61 -22.01
N SER A 231 32.09 6.41 -21.16
CA SER A 231 32.25 6.25 -19.71
C SER A 231 33.24 5.15 -19.37
N VAL A 232 33.02 3.95 -19.93
CA VAL A 232 33.87 2.78 -19.68
C VAL A 232 35.30 3.03 -20.15
N ASN A 233 35.48 3.65 -21.30
CA ASN A 233 36.82 3.95 -21.83
C ASN A 233 37.58 4.97 -20.97
N THR A 234 36.89 5.96 -20.39
CA THR A 234 37.51 6.92 -19.46
C THR A 234 37.74 6.34 -18.07
N ALA A 235 36.94 5.36 -17.63
CA ALA A 235 37.10 4.68 -16.34
C ALA A 235 38.21 3.62 -16.34
N LYS A 236 38.58 3.08 -17.51
CA LYS A 236 39.68 2.12 -17.64
C LYS A 236 41.01 2.77 -17.26
N LYS A 237 41.60 2.29 -16.16
CA LYS A 237 42.96 2.65 -15.77
C LYS A 237 43.94 2.26 -16.87
N LYS A 238 44.59 3.25 -17.50
CA LYS A 238 45.71 3.01 -18.42
C LYS A 238 46.94 2.47 -17.68
N ASN A 239 47.15 2.93 -16.44
CA ASN A 239 48.22 2.50 -15.56
C ASN A 239 47.60 1.96 -14.25
N PRO A 240 47.97 0.76 -13.76
CA PRO A 240 47.40 0.18 -12.53
C PRO A 240 47.52 1.08 -11.29
N GLY A 241 48.61 1.84 -11.20
CA GLY A 241 48.89 2.79 -10.11
C GLY A 241 48.24 4.18 -10.25
N ALA A 242 47.52 4.46 -11.34
CA ALA A 242 46.86 5.75 -11.50
C ALA A 242 45.72 5.91 -10.47
N ILE A 243 45.76 7.02 -9.74
CA ILE A 243 44.71 7.46 -8.81
C ILE A 243 43.71 8.31 -9.61
N TYR A 244 42.42 8.13 -9.34
CA TYR A 244 41.37 8.95 -9.93
C TYR A 244 41.61 10.43 -9.58
N ARG A 245 41.48 11.31 -10.57
CA ARG A 245 41.44 12.76 -10.36
C ARG A 245 40.06 13.25 -10.72
N THR A 246 39.45 14.05 -9.86
CA THR A 246 38.14 14.68 -10.12
C THR A 246 38.17 15.41 -11.47
N GLY A 247 37.13 15.25 -12.29
CA GLY A 247 37.04 15.80 -13.64
C GLY A 247 37.61 14.90 -14.74
N THR A 248 38.27 13.78 -14.41
CA THR A 248 38.85 12.89 -15.44
C THR A 248 37.89 11.84 -15.98
N ASN A 249 36.76 11.61 -15.33
CA ASN A 249 35.71 10.71 -15.81
C ASN A 249 34.48 11.54 -16.23
N GLY A 250 33.96 11.28 -17.42
CA GLY A 250 32.80 11.98 -17.98
C GLY A 250 31.47 11.66 -17.30
N ILE A 251 31.44 10.77 -16.29
CA ILE A 251 30.21 10.29 -15.65
C ILE A 251 29.33 11.41 -15.10
N SER A 252 29.92 12.50 -14.61
CA SER A 252 29.20 13.69 -14.14
C SER A 252 28.48 14.45 -15.24
N THR A 253 29.05 14.48 -16.45
CA THR A 253 28.36 15.01 -17.65
C THR A 253 27.21 14.08 -18.04
N TYR A 254 27.39 12.79 -17.83
CA TYR A 254 26.42 11.77 -18.20
C TYR A 254 25.23 11.66 -17.25
N THR A 255 25.41 11.97 -15.96
CA THR A 255 24.28 12.06 -15.02
C THR A 255 23.30 13.15 -15.41
N LYS A 256 23.80 14.30 -15.89
CA LYS A 256 22.96 15.37 -16.45
C LYS A 256 22.17 14.91 -17.68
N ALA A 257 22.76 14.01 -18.48
CA ALA A 257 22.11 13.42 -19.65
C ALA A 257 20.91 12.55 -19.30
N MET A 258 20.93 11.93 -18.12
CA MET A 258 19.99 10.89 -17.78
C MET A 258 18.66 11.44 -17.26
N GLU A 259 18.57 12.73 -16.86
CA GLU A 259 17.43 13.43 -16.19
C GLU A 259 16.81 12.69 -14.97
N GLY A 260 17.01 11.38 -14.82
CA GLY A 260 16.70 10.52 -13.70
C GLY A 260 17.86 10.46 -12.72
N VAL A 261 18.14 11.61 -12.12
CA VAL A 261 19.07 11.76 -10.99
C VAL A 261 18.85 10.65 -9.96
N ASP A 262 17.59 10.34 -9.63
CA ASP A 262 17.24 9.27 -8.69
C ASP A 262 17.56 7.86 -9.18
N ILE A 263 17.33 7.55 -10.46
CA ILE A 263 17.63 6.22 -11.03
C ILE A 263 19.13 6.00 -11.01
N PHE A 264 19.91 7.01 -11.41
CA PHE A 264 21.37 6.93 -11.39
C PHE A 264 21.91 6.84 -9.97
N ALA A 265 21.33 7.59 -9.01
CA ALA A 265 21.68 7.46 -7.60
C ALA A 265 21.46 6.02 -7.10
N ASN A 266 20.29 5.43 -7.38
CA ASN A 266 19.99 4.04 -7.00
C ASN A 266 20.97 3.05 -7.65
N TYR A 267 21.26 3.21 -8.93
CA TYR A 267 22.27 2.39 -9.61
C TYR A 267 23.66 2.46 -8.94
N CYS A 268 24.10 3.65 -8.54
CA CYS A 268 25.35 3.82 -7.80
C CYS A 268 25.31 3.10 -6.45
N LEU A 269 24.21 3.21 -5.71
CA LEU A 269 24.04 2.56 -4.40
C LEU A 269 24.05 1.03 -4.54
N ASP A 270 23.32 0.48 -5.50
CA ASP A 270 23.31 -0.97 -5.80
C ASP A 270 24.72 -1.46 -6.17
N THR A 271 25.45 -0.67 -6.98
CA THR A 271 26.82 -0.99 -7.36
C THR A 271 27.76 -1.00 -6.14
N LEU A 272 27.61 -0.04 -5.23
CA LEU A 272 28.37 0.03 -3.98
C LEU A 272 28.07 -1.17 -3.08
N GLU A 273 26.80 -1.56 -2.96
CA GLU A 273 26.38 -2.72 -2.17
C GLU A 273 26.97 -4.02 -2.71
N ILE A 274 26.88 -4.23 -4.03
CA ILE A 274 27.48 -5.39 -4.70
C ILE A 274 29.00 -5.41 -4.49
N PHE A 275 29.65 -4.25 -4.64
CA PHE A 275 31.10 -4.13 -4.47
C PHE A 275 31.55 -4.45 -3.04
N LEU A 276 30.91 -3.86 -2.03
CA LEU A 276 31.21 -4.12 -0.62
C LEU A 276 30.92 -5.58 -0.23
N THR A 277 29.87 -6.18 -0.78
CA THR A 277 29.56 -7.61 -0.58
C THR A 277 30.66 -8.50 -1.15
N ALA A 278 31.12 -8.23 -2.37
CA ALA A 278 32.20 -8.98 -2.99
C ALA A 278 33.53 -8.82 -2.21
N LEU A 279 33.81 -7.61 -1.72
CA LEU A 279 34.98 -7.35 -0.88
C LEU A 279 34.90 -8.11 0.46
N ASP A 280 33.76 -8.11 1.15
CA ASP A 280 33.59 -8.84 2.42
C ASP A 280 33.77 -10.34 2.23
N LEU A 281 33.20 -10.92 1.16
CA LEU A 281 33.36 -12.34 0.85
C LEU A 281 34.84 -12.68 0.61
N LYS A 282 35.52 -11.91 -0.24
CA LYS A 282 36.92 -12.14 -0.58
C LYS A 282 37.85 -11.89 0.62
N ALA A 283 37.56 -10.88 1.44
CA ALA A 283 38.29 -10.60 2.67
C ALA A 283 38.21 -11.77 3.65
N ARG A 284 37.02 -12.37 3.83
CA ARG A 284 36.85 -13.56 4.69
C ARG A 284 37.61 -14.79 4.20
N MET A 285 37.77 -14.93 2.88
CA MET A 285 38.53 -16.04 2.29
C MET A 285 40.04 -15.85 2.43
N LEU A 286 40.55 -14.62 2.26
CA LEU A 286 41.98 -14.34 2.20
C LEU A 286 42.59 -13.95 3.55
N LEU A 287 41.85 -13.21 4.37
CA LEU A 287 42.33 -12.66 5.64
C LEU A 287 41.97 -13.60 6.79
N ARG A 288 43.00 -14.10 7.50
CA ARG A 288 42.81 -14.98 8.65
C ARG A 288 42.49 -14.16 9.91
N GLY A 289 41.21 -14.13 10.26
CA GLY A 289 40.72 -13.59 11.54
C GLY A 289 39.73 -12.44 11.38
N LYS A 290 38.66 -12.48 12.19
CA LYS A 290 37.54 -11.52 12.11
C LYS A 290 37.97 -10.06 12.30
N ALA A 291 38.95 -9.81 13.18
CA ALA A 291 39.44 -8.47 13.44
C ALA A 291 40.12 -7.84 12.21
N VAL A 292 40.93 -8.62 11.48
CA VAL A 292 41.62 -8.15 10.26
C VAL A 292 40.61 -7.88 9.14
N VAL A 293 39.60 -8.75 9.00
CA VAL A 293 38.47 -8.51 8.08
C VAL A 293 37.71 -7.23 8.44
N GLY A 294 37.45 -7.01 9.74
CA GLY A 294 36.81 -5.79 10.23
C GLY A 294 37.62 -4.53 9.90
N VAL A 295 38.94 -4.55 10.10
CA VAL A 295 39.82 -3.43 9.73
C VAL A 295 39.80 -3.17 8.23
N PHE A 296 39.97 -4.22 7.41
CA PHE A 296 39.96 -4.08 5.96
C PHE A 296 38.65 -3.45 5.47
N MET A 297 37.51 -3.99 5.92
CA MET A 297 36.20 -3.46 5.52
C MET A 297 35.97 -2.03 6.01
N ALA A 298 36.39 -1.68 7.23
CA ALA A 298 36.25 -0.31 7.74
C ALA A 298 37.10 0.69 6.95
N ASN A 299 38.34 0.34 6.58
CA ASN A 299 39.18 1.16 5.70
C ASN A 299 38.50 1.34 4.33
N CYS A 300 37.99 0.27 3.72
CA CYS A 300 37.27 0.35 2.45
C CYS A 300 36.07 1.31 2.54
N VAL A 301 35.26 1.21 3.59
CA VAL A 301 34.08 2.08 3.78
C VAL A 301 34.49 3.55 3.89
N VAL A 302 35.48 3.88 4.74
CA VAL A 302 35.94 5.28 4.92
C VAL A 302 36.57 5.83 3.64
N ILE A 303 37.37 5.03 2.94
CA ILE A 303 37.97 5.43 1.66
C ILE A 303 36.89 5.69 0.60
N ILE A 304 35.90 4.80 0.47
CA ILE A 304 34.78 4.98 -0.46
C ILE A 304 33.99 6.24 -0.11
N GLU A 305 33.67 6.45 1.16
CA GLU A 305 32.96 7.64 1.61
C GLU A 305 33.73 8.92 1.26
N ARG A 306 35.03 8.97 1.57
CA ARG A 306 35.90 10.10 1.23
C ARG A 306 35.95 10.33 -0.28
N MET A 307 36.14 9.27 -1.07
CA MET A 307 36.15 9.36 -2.53
C MET A 307 34.83 9.87 -3.10
N ILE A 308 33.67 9.49 -2.55
CA ILE A 308 32.38 10.02 -2.98
C ILE A 308 32.27 11.51 -2.65
N ARG A 309 32.62 11.90 -1.42
CA ARG A 309 32.58 13.30 -0.96
C ARG A 309 33.52 14.21 -1.75
N ASP A 310 34.64 13.69 -2.22
CA ASP A 310 35.64 14.45 -3.00
C ASP A 310 35.40 14.40 -4.53
N SER A 311 34.32 13.74 -4.97
CA SER A 311 33.98 13.55 -6.38
C SER A 311 32.76 14.37 -6.82
N GLU A 312 32.50 14.37 -8.13
CA GLU A 312 31.28 14.95 -8.68
C GLU A 312 30.00 14.22 -8.26
N LEU A 313 30.09 13.05 -7.62
CA LEU A 313 28.96 12.30 -7.09
C LEU A 313 28.44 12.84 -5.76
N ARG A 314 29.18 13.74 -5.10
CA ARG A 314 28.78 14.28 -3.79
C ARG A 314 27.35 14.84 -3.78
N PRO A 315 26.95 15.78 -4.65
CA PRO A 315 25.60 16.36 -4.58
C PRO A 315 24.48 15.34 -4.78
N LEU A 316 24.80 14.22 -5.45
CA LEU A 316 23.87 13.15 -5.75
C LEU A 316 23.71 12.17 -4.58
N LEU A 317 24.83 11.77 -3.98
CA LEU A 317 24.87 10.65 -3.05
C LEU A 317 24.98 11.05 -1.58
N GLU A 318 25.38 12.29 -1.26
CA GLU A 318 25.67 12.73 0.11
C GLU A 318 24.50 12.49 1.08
N SER A 319 23.26 12.69 0.64
CA SER A 319 22.05 12.43 1.43
C SER A 319 21.68 10.96 1.56
N ARG A 320 22.36 10.05 0.85
CA ARG A 320 22.06 8.61 0.76
C ARG A 320 23.20 7.73 1.24
N LEU A 321 24.25 8.31 1.84
CA LEU A 321 25.41 7.58 2.33
C LEU A 321 25.12 6.72 3.58
N GLU A 322 23.92 6.77 4.14
CA GLU A 322 23.49 5.91 5.26
C GLU A 322 23.66 4.41 4.95
N ILE A 323 23.65 4.01 3.67
CA ILE A 323 23.95 2.63 3.27
C ILE A 323 25.34 2.18 3.75
N LEU A 324 26.32 3.10 3.78
CA LEU A 324 27.68 2.85 4.25
C LEU A 324 27.73 2.64 5.76
N ASP A 325 26.79 3.22 6.52
CA ASP A 325 26.73 3.05 7.98
C ASP A 325 26.46 1.60 8.36
N THR A 326 25.64 0.89 7.57
CA THR A 326 25.38 -0.54 7.77
C THR A 326 26.67 -1.35 7.65
N TRP A 327 27.48 -1.06 6.64
CA TRP A 327 28.79 -1.70 6.45
C TRP A 327 29.79 -1.30 7.52
N ARG A 328 29.80 -0.02 7.94
CA ARG A 328 30.62 0.47 9.05
C ARG A 328 30.30 -0.29 10.33
N LYS A 329 29.02 -0.42 10.70
CA LYS A 329 28.55 -1.19 11.85
C LYS A 329 28.97 -2.67 11.77
N LYS A 330 28.83 -3.30 10.60
CA LYS A 330 29.25 -4.70 10.36
C LYS A 330 30.76 -4.88 10.54
N ALA A 331 31.56 -3.95 10.03
CA ALA A 331 33.02 -3.95 10.17
C ALA A 331 33.43 -3.75 11.64
N THR A 332 32.84 -2.78 12.33
CA THR A 332 33.02 -2.55 13.77
C THR A 332 32.65 -3.76 14.60
N ALA A 333 31.53 -4.41 14.33
CA ALA A 333 31.13 -5.62 15.05
C ALA A 333 32.14 -6.76 14.85
N SER A 334 32.67 -6.92 13.63
CA SER A 334 33.69 -7.93 13.32
C SER A 334 35.03 -7.63 14.04
N TYR A 335 35.39 -6.36 14.15
CA TYR A 335 36.58 -5.91 14.85
C TYR A 335 36.46 -6.06 16.38
N THR A 336 35.34 -5.61 16.95
CA THR A 336 35.08 -5.59 18.39
C THR A 336 34.60 -6.93 18.96
N ASP A 337 34.50 -7.99 18.14
CA ASP A 337 34.17 -9.34 18.62
C ASP A 337 35.15 -9.80 19.71
N ILE A 338 36.43 -9.40 19.59
CA ILE A 338 37.47 -9.64 20.59
C ILE A 338 37.13 -9.08 21.97
N CYS A 339 36.38 -7.98 22.05
CA CYS A 339 35.99 -7.39 23.33
C CYS A 339 35.08 -8.33 24.13
N LYS A 340 34.35 -9.25 23.47
CA LYS A 340 33.53 -10.25 24.18
C LYS A 340 34.40 -11.19 24.99
N ASP A 341 35.48 -11.68 24.39
CA ASP A 341 36.44 -12.58 25.06
C ASP A 341 37.08 -11.89 26.26
N LEU A 342 37.47 -10.62 26.12
CA LEU A 342 38.00 -9.84 27.24
C LEU A 342 36.94 -9.59 28.33
N SER A 343 35.69 -9.35 27.95
CA SER A 343 34.61 -9.05 28.89
C SER A 343 34.29 -10.25 29.81
N VAL A 344 34.48 -11.49 29.34
CA VAL A 344 34.28 -12.70 30.16
C VAL A 344 35.13 -12.67 31.43
N HIS A 345 36.36 -12.18 31.36
CA HIS A 345 37.25 -12.06 32.53
C HIS A 345 36.81 -10.97 33.51
N LEU A 346 36.01 -10.00 33.07
CA LEU A 346 35.53 -8.88 33.88
C LEU A 346 34.14 -9.12 34.47
N PHE A 347 33.37 -10.09 33.97
CA PHE A 347 32.09 -10.42 34.55
C PHE A 347 32.23 -11.06 35.94
N ASP A 348 31.44 -10.56 36.87
CA ASP A 348 31.42 -11.09 38.22
C ASP A 348 30.59 -12.37 38.27
N THR A 349 31.28 -13.50 38.46
CA THR A 349 30.66 -14.82 38.61
C THR A 349 30.60 -15.25 40.07
N ILE A 350 31.17 -14.45 40.99
CA ILE A 350 31.26 -14.78 42.41
C ILE A 350 30.02 -14.22 43.09
N HIS A 351 29.12 -15.13 43.47
CA HIS A 351 27.97 -14.78 44.28
C HIS A 351 28.47 -14.61 45.71
N THR A 352 28.84 -13.39 46.09
CA THR A 352 29.14 -13.09 47.50
C THR A 352 27.86 -13.35 48.29
N ASN A 353 27.88 -14.27 49.25
CA ASN A 353 26.77 -14.54 50.15
C ASN A 353 26.36 -13.25 50.88
N ARG A 354 25.37 -12.53 50.34
CA ARG A 354 24.74 -11.39 51.00
C ARG A 354 23.37 -11.84 51.50
N THR A 355 23.23 -11.95 52.81
CA THR A 355 21.96 -12.08 53.55
C THR A 355 21.09 -10.82 53.51
N LYS A 356 21.43 -9.81 52.69
CA LYS A 356 20.55 -8.69 52.37
C LYS A 356 20.64 -8.36 50.88
N ARG A 357 19.51 -8.54 50.19
CA ARG A 357 19.28 -8.11 48.81
C ARG A 357 19.37 -6.57 48.77
N PRO A 358 20.23 -5.94 47.96
CA PRO A 358 20.13 -4.51 47.75
C PRO A 358 18.90 -4.25 46.87
N THR A 359 18.10 -3.26 47.25
CA THR A 359 17.14 -2.61 46.37
C THR A 359 17.89 -2.06 45.15
N SER A 360 17.33 -2.33 43.96
CA SER A 360 17.85 -1.85 42.68
C SER A 360 18.03 -0.33 42.73
N GLY A 361 19.28 0.13 42.80
CA GLY A 361 19.62 1.55 42.74
C GLY A 361 20.98 1.93 43.33
N HIS A 362 21.52 1.20 44.31
CA HIS A 362 22.74 1.64 45.02
C HIS A 362 23.64 0.45 45.40
N ALA A 363 24.32 -0.16 44.43
CA ALA A 363 25.29 -1.23 44.66
C ALA A 363 26.77 -0.75 44.67
N ASP A 364 27.00 0.57 44.61
CA ASP A 364 28.29 1.17 44.24
C ASP A 364 29.14 1.68 45.41
N SER A 365 28.86 1.27 46.65
CA SER A 365 29.65 1.75 47.81
C SER A 365 30.09 0.63 48.76
N ALA A 366 30.36 -0.57 48.25
CA ALA A 366 31.09 -1.55 49.03
C ALA A 366 32.59 -1.26 48.85
N ASP A 367 33.23 -0.72 49.89
CA ASP A 367 34.68 -0.53 49.95
C ASP A 367 35.39 -1.84 49.57
N SER A 368 36.28 -1.81 48.57
CA SER A 368 36.95 -3.00 48.03
C SER A 368 37.57 -3.84 49.15
N ALA A 369 38.14 -3.18 50.17
CA ALA A 369 38.71 -3.85 51.33
C ALA A 369 37.69 -4.71 52.09
N SER A 370 36.45 -4.25 52.21
CA SER A 370 35.36 -4.99 52.87
C SER A 370 34.95 -6.23 52.08
N VAL A 371 34.84 -6.09 50.75
CA VAL A 371 34.49 -7.19 49.84
C VAL A 371 35.58 -8.24 49.85
N VAL A 372 36.85 -7.83 49.68
CA VAL A 372 38.00 -8.73 49.65
C VAL A 372 38.17 -9.49 50.97
N LYS A 373 37.90 -8.86 52.13
CA LYS A 373 37.93 -9.55 53.43
C LYS A 373 36.89 -10.67 53.53
N GLY A 374 35.69 -10.47 52.96
CA GLY A 374 34.60 -11.45 52.96
C GLY A 374 34.76 -12.64 52.01
N LEU A 375 35.79 -12.64 51.15
CA LEU A 375 36.03 -13.72 50.18
C LEU A 375 36.84 -14.88 50.77
N SER A 376 36.49 -16.09 50.33
CA SER A 376 37.28 -17.30 50.60
C SER A 376 38.65 -17.24 49.92
N SER A 377 39.62 -18.04 50.38
CA SER A 377 40.94 -18.12 49.72
C SER A 377 40.81 -18.52 48.25
N LYS A 378 39.91 -19.46 47.95
CA LYS A 378 39.64 -19.94 46.60
C LYS A 378 39.08 -18.83 45.69
N ASP A 379 38.21 -17.98 46.21
CA ASP A 379 37.63 -16.87 45.44
C ASP A 379 38.64 -15.74 45.23
N LYS A 380 39.51 -15.49 46.21
CA LYS A 380 40.62 -14.55 46.06
C LYS A 380 41.56 -14.97 44.93
N ASP A 381 41.90 -16.26 44.85
CA ASP A 381 42.81 -16.75 43.81
C ASP A 381 42.16 -16.71 42.42
N LYS A 382 40.86 -17.01 42.31
CA LYS A 382 40.10 -16.84 41.06
C LYS A 382 40.09 -15.39 40.57
N ILE A 383 39.94 -14.41 41.46
CA ILE A 383 39.94 -12.99 41.06
C ILE A 383 41.33 -12.56 40.58
N LYS A 384 42.40 -12.97 41.26
CA LYS A 384 43.78 -12.71 40.79
C LYS A 384 44.03 -13.34 39.41
N GLU A 385 43.53 -14.55 39.19
CA GLU A 385 43.60 -15.23 37.90
C GLU A 385 42.86 -14.45 36.81
N LYS A 386 41.64 -13.97 37.09
CA LYS A 386 40.87 -13.09 36.17
C LYS A 386 41.63 -11.81 35.80
N PHE A 387 42.22 -11.11 36.77
CA PHE A 387 43.07 -9.95 36.48
C PHE A 387 44.25 -10.30 35.58
N THR A 388 44.91 -11.44 35.83
CA THR A 388 46.07 -11.89 35.05
C THR A 388 45.67 -12.24 33.61
N GLN A 389 44.59 -13.01 33.44
CA GLN A 389 44.06 -13.40 32.14
C GLN A 389 43.60 -12.18 31.34
N PHE A 390 42.85 -11.26 31.98
CA PHE A 390 42.44 -10.01 31.35
C PHE A 390 43.65 -9.18 30.90
N ASN A 391 44.66 -9.00 31.76
CA ASN A 391 45.84 -8.22 31.43
C ASN A 391 46.57 -8.79 30.20
N SER A 392 46.77 -10.11 30.17
CA SER A 392 47.40 -10.80 29.04
C SER A 392 46.58 -10.64 27.76
N ALA A 393 45.28 -10.94 27.80
CA ALA A 393 44.40 -10.83 26.64
C ALA A 393 44.30 -9.39 26.11
N PHE A 394 44.30 -8.40 27.01
CA PHE A 394 44.31 -6.98 26.66
C PHE A 394 45.62 -6.56 26.01
N ASP A 395 46.77 -6.99 26.52
CA ASP A 395 48.06 -6.69 25.91
C ASP A 395 48.20 -7.30 24.52
N ASP A 396 47.72 -8.53 24.33
CA ASP A 396 47.67 -9.18 23.01
C ASP A 396 46.72 -8.47 22.03
N MET A 397 45.59 -7.97 22.52
CA MET A 397 44.67 -7.16 21.72
C MET A 397 45.33 -5.83 21.30
N VAL A 398 45.98 -5.13 22.22
CA VAL A 398 46.69 -3.86 21.94
C VAL A 398 47.83 -4.07 20.95
N SER A 399 48.61 -5.15 21.11
CA SER A 399 49.68 -5.52 20.19
C SER A 399 49.16 -5.72 18.77
N ARG A 400 48.06 -6.48 18.61
CA ARG A 400 47.38 -6.66 17.32
C ARG A 400 46.79 -5.37 16.75
N HIS A 401 46.16 -4.54 17.59
CA HIS A 401 45.63 -3.25 17.15
C HIS A 401 46.72 -2.36 16.53
N LYS A 402 47.93 -2.38 17.11
CA LYS A 402 49.08 -1.61 16.60
C LYS A 402 49.66 -2.15 15.30
N SER A 403 49.56 -3.46 15.05
CA SER A 403 50.10 -4.05 13.81
C SER A 403 49.20 -3.85 12.59
N TYR A 404 47.96 -3.42 12.79
CA TYR A 404 47.02 -3.14 11.71
C TYR A 404 47.24 -1.77 11.07
N ASN A 405 47.25 -1.74 9.74
CA ASN A 405 47.20 -0.53 8.94
C ASN A 405 45.74 -0.05 8.88
N MET A 406 45.46 1.08 9.54
CA MET A 406 44.12 1.68 9.63
C MET A 406 44.15 3.11 9.14
N GLU A 407 43.09 3.52 8.46
CA GLU A 407 42.83 4.96 8.25
C GLU A 407 42.66 5.66 9.61
N PRO A 408 43.05 6.95 9.75
CA PRO A 408 42.96 7.69 11.01
C PRO A 408 41.55 7.70 11.63
N GLU A 409 40.52 7.82 10.79
CA GLU A 409 39.11 7.81 11.18
C GLU A 409 38.70 6.44 11.75
N VAL A 410 39.16 5.35 11.10
CA VAL A 410 38.90 3.98 11.55
C VAL A 410 39.58 3.70 12.89
N ARG A 411 40.83 4.15 13.05
CA ARG A 411 41.58 4.00 14.30
C ARG A 411 40.87 4.68 15.46
N THR A 412 40.40 5.89 15.25
CA THR A 412 39.65 6.67 16.25
C THR A 412 38.33 6.00 16.60
N MET A 413 37.55 5.60 15.59
CA MET A 413 36.26 4.92 15.76
C MET A 413 36.41 3.63 16.58
N PHE A 414 37.33 2.74 16.18
CA PHE A 414 37.57 1.48 16.88
C PHE A 414 38.08 1.67 18.30
N GLY A 415 38.95 2.66 18.54
CA GLY A 415 39.41 2.98 19.88
C GLY A 415 38.26 3.41 20.80
N GLN A 416 37.34 4.25 20.29
CA GLN A 416 36.15 4.68 21.03
C GLN A 416 35.21 3.51 21.32
N ASP A 417 34.97 2.63 20.36
CA ASP A 417 34.09 1.46 20.55
C ASP A 417 34.67 0.45 21.56
N ILE A 418 35.97 0.16 21.51
CA ILE A 418 36.64 -0.68 22.51
C ILE A 418 36.48 -0.07 23.89
N ARG A 419 36.71 1.24 24.00
CA ARG A 419 36.58 1.97 25.27
C ARG A 419 35.16 1.88 25.82
N GLN A 420 34.15 2.20 25.03
CA GLN A 420 32.75 2.13 25.45
C GLN A 420 32.34 0.73 25.92
N LYS A 421 32.89 -0.34 25.31
CA LYS A 421 32.59 -1.72 25.67
C LYS A 421 33.31 -2.20 26.93
N LEU A 422 34.59 -1.87 27.09
CA LEU A 422 35.44 -2.45 28.14
C LEU A 422 35.57 -1.58 29.39
N GLN A 423 35.55 -0.25 29.24
CA GLN A 423 35.74 0.69 30.34
C GLN A 423 34.77 0.46 31.52
N PRO A 424 33.44 0.47 31.32
CA PRO A 424 32.50 0.35 32.45
C PRO A 424 32.61 -1.02 33.16
N LEU A 425 32.97 -2.07 32.42
CA LEU A 425 33.17 -3.40 33.00
C LEU A 425 34.43 -3.45 33.86
N TYR A 426 35.51 -2.84 33.37
CA TYR A 426 36.77 -2.84 34.09
C TYR A 426 36.70 -1.95 35.34
N GLU A 427 36.14 -0.74 35.23
CA GLU A 427 35.95 0.17 36.37
C GLU A 427 35.18 -0.52 37.48
N ARG A 428 34.03 -1.12 37.16
CA ARG A 428 33.22 -1.85 38.13
C ARG A 428 33.96 -3.04 38.77
N PHE A 429 34.76 -3.77 37.97
CA PHE A 429 35.54 -4.90 38.48
C PHE A 429 36.70 -4.43 39.38
N TRP A 430 37.35 -3.34 38.99
CA TRP A 430 38.46 -2.73 39.71
C TRP A 430 37.98 -2.11 41.03
N ASP A 431 36.91 -1.31 41.03
CA ASP A 431 36.32 -0.68 42.22
C ASP A 431 35.99 -1.73 43.28
N ARG A 432 35.54 -2.91 42.87
CA ARG A 432 35.19 -4.00 43.76
C ARG A 432 36.39 -4.77 44.31
N TYR A 433 37.45 -4.94 43.53
CA TYR A 433 38.50 -5.93 43.84
C TYR A 433 39.95 -5.42 43.86
N HIS A 434 40.22 -4.12 43.64
CA HIS A 434 41.59 -3.58 43.56
C HIS A 434 42.45 -3.84 44.82
N GLU A 435 41.85 -3.88 46.02
CA GLU A 435 42.56 -4.16 47.27
C GLU A 435 43.05 -5.60 47.42
N ILE A 436 42.69 -6.50 46.48
CA ILE A 436 43.10 -7.92 46.52
C ILE A 436 44.61 -8.12 46.45
N ASP A 437 45.30 -7.18 45.82
CA ASP A 437 46.75 -7.21 45.63
C ASP A 437 47.50 -6.37 46.68
N LYS A 438 46.77 -5.73 47.62
CA LYS A 438 47.33 -4.89 48.69
C LYS A 438 48.36 -3.87 48.19
N GLY A 439 48.11 -3.26 47.03
CA GLY A 439 49.01 -2.29 46.41
C GLY A 439 50.33 -2.85 45.85
N LYS A 440 50.49 -4.18 45.75
CA LYS A 440 51.74 -4.79 45.25
C LYS A 440 51.91 -4.72 43.73
N GLY A 441 50.85 -4.42 42.98
CA GLY A 441 50.88 -4.26 41.52
C GLY A 441 51.24 -5.52 40.72
N LYS A 442 51.19 -6.71 41.34
CA LYS A 442 51.49 -7.99 40.71
C LYS A 442 50.33 -8.45 39.81
N TYR A 443 49.11 -8.32 40.31
CA TYR A 443 47.88 -8.74 39.64
C TYR A 443 47.06 -7.54 39.18
N VAL A 444 46.89 -6.54 40.05
CA VAL A 444 46.17 -5.30 39.74
C VAL A 444 47.19 -4.30 39.19
N LYS A 445 47.54 -4.46 37.92
CA LYS A 445 48.56 -3.64 37.23
C LYS A 445 48.07 -2.25 36.83
N ARG A 446 46.75 -2.05 36.73
CA ARG A 446 46.11 -0.87 36.12
C ARG A 446 44.96 -0.42 37.03
N ASN A 447 44.80 0.89 37.22
CA ASN A 447 43.59 1.52 37.72
C ASN A 447 42.65 1.90 36.55
N GLY A 448 41.38 2.20 36.81
CA GLY A 448 40.41 2.61 35.77
C GLY A 448 40.93 3.73 34.86
N LEU A 449 41.60 4.74 35.45
CA LEU A 449 42.26 5.85 34.74
C LEU A 449 43.41 5.41 33.81
N THR A 450 44.12 4.31 34.11
CA THR A 450 45.21 3.80 33.24
C THR A 450 44.69 3.02 32.03
N ILE A 451 43.50 2.41 32.07
CA ILE A 451 42.91 1.85 30.84
C ILE A 451 42.46 2.98 29.92
N PHE A 452 41.89 4.05 30.47
CA PHE A 452 41.58 5.29 29.74
C PHE A 452 42.84 5.82 29.04
N GLU A 453 43.93 6.04 29.79
CA GLU A 453 45.17 6.57 29.22
C GLU A 453 45.86 5.58 28.28
N LEU A 454 45.75 4.27 28.48
CA LEU A 454 46.36 3.28 27.59
C LEU A 454 45.58 3.14 26.29
N CYS A 455 44.26 3.17 26.33
CA CYS A 455 43.44 3.23 25.12
C CYS A 455 43.79 4.51 24.36
N GLU A 456 43.70 5.70 24.98
CA GLU A 456 44.08 6.97 24.34
C GLU A 456 45.54 7.00 23.86
N LYS A 457 46.51 6.80 24.75
CA LYS A 457 47.95 6.94 24.42
C LYS A 457 48.51 5.84 23.54
N ARG A 458 47.93 4.62 23.51
CA ARG A 458 48.47 3.50 22.72
C ARG A 458 47.62 3.09 21.51
N MET A 459 46.33 3.44 21.47
CA MET A 459 45.48 3.16 20.30
C MET A 459 45.22 4.42 19.44
N PHE A 460 45.21 5.63 20.03
CA PHE A 460 44.93 6.86 19.27
C PHE A 460 46.20 7.65 18.89
N ILE A 461 47.32 7.49 19.62
CA ILE A 461 48.59 8.17 19.29
C ILE A 461 49.31 7.45 18.15
N ASN A 462 48.83 7.73 16.95
CA ASN A 462 49.61 7.87 15.71
C ASN A 462 48.94 8.91 14.79
N ILE A 463 48.28 9.92 15.38
CA ILE A 463 47.58 11.02 14.66
C ILE A 463 48.40 12.32 14.70
N LEU A 464 49.57 12.33 15.36
CA LEU A 464 50.51 13.45 15.32
C LEU A 464 51.91 12.89 15.10
N PHE A 465 52.26 12.62 13.84
CA PHE A 465 53.56 12.89 13.22
C PHE A 465 53.49 12.62 11.72
#